data_AF-A0A1Y2K6A7-F1
#
_entry.id   AF-A0A1Y2K6A7-F1
#
_cell.length_a   1.000
_cell.length_b   1.000
_cell.length_c   1.000
_cell.angle_alpha   90.00
_cell.angle_beta   90.00
_cell.angle_gamma   90.00
#
_symmetry.space_group_name_H-M   'P 1'
#
loop_
_entity.id
_entity.type
_entity.pdbx_description
1 polymer ?
#
loop_
_entity_poly.entity_id
_entity_poly.type
_entity_poly.pdbx_seq_one_letter_code
_entity_poly.pdbx_strand_id
1 'polypeptide(L)'
;MDGFPTLSDDDWLYGGDLETIATTIAEGRQGVMPAKGGAELSDSQVNDLVSYVMSLSGAGAGPGNATAGDKLFHSDDAMCYTCHGVGAKGSLKGKTPDGEEIDNSIGAPNLSDGIWLYGGTEDAIKTTISKGRNGHMPVWSSDNGGKLSPVEVKKVALYVQSLGGGM
;
A
#
# COMPACT_ATOMS: atom_id res chain seq x y z
N MET A 1 -15.20 3.72 -3.39
CA MET A 1 -15.27 2.26 -3.14
C MET A 1 -13.88 1.95 -2.67
N ASP A 2 -13.73 1.79 -1.36
CA ASP A 2 -12.42 1.87 -0.74
C ASP A 2 -12.04 0.46 -0.28
N GLY A 3 -10.76 0.13 -0.33
CA GLY A 3 -10.21 -1.18 0.00
C GLY A 3 -10.01 -2.14 -1.18
N PHE A 4 -10.23 -1.68 -2.42
CA PHE A 4 -9.86 -2.40 -3.63
C PHE A 4 -8.99 -1.51 -4.52
N PRO A 5 -7.83 -1.99 -5.01
CA PRO A 5 -7.01 -1.21 -5.94
C PRO A 5 -7.75 -0.93 -7.23
N THR A 6 -7.51 0.25 -7.81
CA THR A 6 -7.88 0.54 -9.18
C THR A 6 -6.93 -0.22 -10.10
N LEU A 7 -7.45 -0.94 -11.10
CA LEU A 7 -6.61 -1.73 -12.03
C LEU A 7 -6.33 -1.00 -13.35
N SER A 8 -6.84 0.22 -13.50
CA SER A 8 -6.75 1.03 -14.72
C SER A 8 -5.92 2.30 -14.54
N ASP A 9 -5.21 2.43 -13.42
CA ASP A 9 -4.20 3.46 -13.21
C ASP A 9 -2.80 2.84 -13.24
N ASP A 10 -1.80 3.67 -12.96
CA ASP A 10 -0.39 3.27 -12.96
C ASP A 10 0.17 3.09 -11.53
N ASP A 11 -0.70 3.00 -10.51
CA ASP A 11 -0.31 2.79 -9.11
C ASP A 11 -0.49 1.33 -8.70
N TRP A 12 0.62 0.61 -8.71
CA TRP A 12 0.65 -0.80 -8.37
C TRP A 12 1.11 -0.99 -6.93
N LEU A 13 0.49 -1.91 -6.19
CA LEU A 13 0.95 -2.27 -4.84
C LEU A 13 2.07 -3.33 -4.88
N TYR A 14 1.97 -4.26 -5.83
CA TYR A 14 2.89 -5.39 -5.92
C TYR A 14 3.84 -5.30 -7.12
N GLY A 15 3.48 -4.51 -8.14
CA GLY A 15 4.18 -4.36 -9.42
C GLY A 15 3.22 -4.53 -10.61
N GLY A 16 3.43 -3.73 -11.67
CA GLY A 16 2.56 -3.68 -12.85
C GLY A 16 3.07 -4.47 -14.07
N ASP A 17 4.20 -5.15 -13.94
CA ASP A 17 4.68 -6.03 -15.00
C ASP A 17 3.81 -7.30 -15.11
N LEU A 18 3.79 -7.89 -16.31
CA LEU A 18 2.93 -9.03 -16.62
C LEU A 18 3.17 -10.24 -15.70
N GLU A 19 4.41 -10.48 -15.31
CA GLU A 19 4.77 -11.60 -14.44
C GLU A 19 4.19 -11.37 -13.05
N THR A 20 4.42 -10.19 -12.47
CA THR A 20 3.89 -9.84 -11.14
C THR A 20 2.37 -9.83 -11.08
N ILE A 21 1.70 -9.33 -12.13
CA ILE A 21 0.23 -9.38 -12.24
C ILE A 21 -0.24 -10.83 -12.30
N ALA A 22 0.39 -11.68 -13.13
CA ALA A 22 0.03 -13.09 -13.25
C ALA A 22 0.23 -13.85 -11.93
N THR A 23 1.34 -13.61 -11.22
CA THR A 23 1.58 -14.19 -9.88
C THR A 23 0.52 -13.74 -8.90
N THR A 24 0.19 -12.46 -8.87
CA THR A 24 -0.86 -11.91 -8.01
C THR A 24 -2.19 -12.62 -8.27
N ILE A 25 -2.60 -12.76 -9.54
CA ILE A 25 -3.83 -13.47 -9.91
C ILE A 25 -3.76 -14.95 -9.52
N ALA A 26 -2.64 -15.62 -9.80
CA ALA A 26 -2.49 -17.04 -9.60
C ALA A 26 -2.49 -17.44 -8.13
N GLU A 27 -1.76 -16.71 -7.30
CA GLU A 27 -1.39 -17.11 -5.93
C GLU A 27 -2.09 -16.30 -4.84
N GLY A 28 -2.83 -15.26 -5.21
CA GLY A 28 -3.42 -14.37 -4.22
C GLY A 28 -2.41 -13.36 -3.68
N ARG A 29 -2.91 -12.39 -2.91
CA ARG A 29 -2.09 -11.48 -2.09
C ARG A 29 -2.77 -11.24 -0.76
N GLN A 30 -1.94 -11.06 0.26
CA GLN A 30 -2.38 -10.76 1.62
C GLN A 30 -1.61 -9.54 2.12
N GLY A 31 -2.27 -8.38 2.09
CA GLY A 31 -1.71 -7.13 2.62
C GLY A 31 -2.03 -6.99 4.10
N VAL A 32 -1.03 -6.72 4.93
CA VAL A 32 -1.21 -6.53 6.38
C VAL A 32 -0.54 -5.23 6.81
N MET A 33 -1.35 -4.30 7.31
CA MET A 33 -0.87 -3.14 8.05
C MET A 33 -1.26 -3.33 9.52
N PRO A 34 -0.30 -3.44 10.45
CA PRO A 34 -0.59 -3.58 11.88
C PRO A 34 -1.36 -2.38 12.43
N ALA A 35 -2.22 -2.63 13.41
CA ALA A 35 -2.86 -1.58 14.18
C ALA A 35 -1.82 -0.92 15.11
N LYS A 36 -1.68 0.40 15.02
CA LYS A 36 -0.73 1.17 15.84
C LYS A 36 -1.39 1.91 16.99
N GLY A 37 -2.70 2.10 16.96
CA GLY A 37 -3.42 2.89 17.97
C GLY A 37 -3.58 2.17 19.31
N GLY A 38 -3.60 2.94 20.39
CA GLY A 38 -3.91 2.48 21.74
C GLY A 38 -2.72 1.82 22.43
N ALA A 39 -2.39 0.58 22.04
CA ALA A 39 -1.37 -0.21 22.72
C ALA A 39 0.07 0.19 22.37
N GLU A 40 0.32 0.61 21.12
CA GLU A 40 1.65 1.03 20.66
C GLU A 40 1.78 2.55 20.68
N LEU A 41 0.80 3.27 20.12
CA LEU A 41 0.81 4.73 20.03
C LEU A 41 -0.41 5.34 20.71
N SER A 42 -0.19 6.43 21.45
CA SER A 42 -1.25 7.27 21.99
C SER A 42 -2.04 7.99 20.89
N ASP A 43 -3.24 8.46 21.21
CA ASP A 43 -4.08 9.23 20.26
C ASP A 43 -3.37 10.48 19.72
N SER A 44 -2.55 11.15 20.55
CA SER A 44 -1.76 12.30 20.12
C SER A 44 -0.71 11.91 19.10
N GLN A 45 0.01 10.81 19.35
CA GLN A 45 1.02 10.28 18.42
C GLN A 45 0.39 9.83 17.09
N VAL A 46 -0.80 9.23 17.15
CA VAL A 46 -1.57 8.92 15.94
C VAL A 46 -1.95 10.19 15.18
N ASN A 47 -2.44 11.24 15.85
CA ASN A 47 -2.77 12.50 15.20
C ASN A 47 -1.54 13.18 14.55
N ASP A 48 -0.37 13.08 15.18
CA ASP A 48 0.88 13.56 14.61
C ASP A 48 1.24 12.80 13.33
N LEU A 49 1.15 11.46 13.33
CA LEU A 49 1.35 10.64 12.12
C LEU A 49 0.34 10.96 11.02
N VAL A 50 -0.95 11.14 11.36
CA VAL A 50 -1.99 11.54 10.40
C VAL A 50 -1.60 12.85 9.72
N SER A 51 -1.12 13.82 10.51
CA SER A 51 -0.70 15.12 9.98
C SER A 51 0.51 15.03 9.06
N TYR A 52 1.47 14.18 9.41
CA TYR A 52 2.61 13.92 8.53
C TYR A 52 2.17 13.27 7.22
N VAL A 53 1.36 12.20 7.27
CA VAL A 53 0.87 11.50 6.07
C VAL A 53 0.03 12.39 5.17
N MET A 54 -0.85 13.22 5.72
CA MET A 54 -1.60 14.21 4.94
C MET A 54 -0.69 15.26 4.28
N SER A 55 0.41 15.64 4.95
CA SER A 55 1.38 16.59 4.39
C SER A 55 2.17 16.03 3.21
N LEU A 56 2.38 14.71 3.14
CA LEU A 56 3.11 14.04 2.06
C LEU A 56 2.38 14.10 0.72
N SER A 57 1.06 13.89 0.74
CA SER A 57 0.19 13.85 -0.45
C SER A 57 -0.40 15.22 -0.83
N GLY A 58 -0.12 16.26 -0.04
CA GLY A 58 -0.72 17.58 -0.21
C GLY A 58 -2.20 17.64 0.18
N ALA A 59 -2.71 16.67 0.96
CA ALA A 59 -4.11 16.58 1.40
C ALA A 59 -4.49 17.63 2.47
N GLY A 60 -3.56 18.49 2.88
CA GLY A 60 -3.78 19.60 3.81
C GLY A 60 -3.13 19.39 5.17
N ALA A 61 -3.49 20.25 6.13
CA ALA A 61 -3.03 20.15 7.52
C ALA A 61 -3.90 19.14 8.27
N GLY A 62 -3.27 18.18 8.95
CA GLY A 62 -3.96 17.24 9.84
C GLY A 62 -4.14 17.77 11.27
N PRO A 63 -4.61 16.90 12.19
CA PRO A 63 -5.07 17.28 13.52
C PRO A 63 -3.94 17.44 14.57
N GLY A 64 -2.69 17.28 14.17
CA GLY A 64 -1.51 17.21 15.04
C GLY A 64 -0.30 17.91 14.42
N ASN A 65 0.89 17.56 14.92
CA ASN A 65 2.15 18.17 14.51
C ASN A 65 2.86 17.30 13.47
N ALA A 66 2.88 17.74 12.21
CA ALA A 66 3.52 17.01 11.12
C ALA A 66 5.03 16.78 11.33
N THR A 67 5.75 17.70 11.98
CA THR A 67 7.19 17.51 12.31
C THR A 67 7.40 16.44 13.39
N ALA A 68 6.48 16.34 14.35
CA ALA A 68 6.51 15.23 15.31
C ALA A 68 6.13 13.91 14.63
N GLY A 69 5.14 13.93 13.74
CA GLY A 69 4.71 12.80 12.95
C GLY A 69 5.81 12.24 12.04
N ASP A 70 6.59 13.11 11.40
CA ASP A 70 7.76 12.72 10.61
C ASP A 70 8.79 11.96 11.45
N LYS A 71 9.16 12.51 12.61
CA LYS A 71 10.09 11.83 13.54
C LYS A 71 9.56 10.48 13.99
N LEU A 72 8.25 10.39 14.26
CA LEU A 72 7.62 9.16 14.70
C LEU A 72 7.52 8.13 13.58
N PHE A 73 7.20 8.55 12.34
CA PHE A 73 7.18 7.69 11.16
C PHE A 73 8.52 6.98 10.94
N HIS A 74 9.61 7.67 11.24
CA HIS A 74 11.00 7.20 11.15
C HIS A 74 11.55 6.60 12.44
N SER A 75 10.76 6.48 13.50
CA SER A 75 11.24 5.92 14.77
C SER A 75 10.98 4.41 14.88
N ASP A 76 11.67 3.80 15.84
CA ASP A 76 11.47 2.39 16.21
C ASP A 76 10.14 2.15 16.95
N ASP A 77 9.45 3.20 17.41
CA ASP A 77 8.15 3.07 18.09
C ASP A 77 7.02 2.81 17.09
N ALA A 78 7.03 3.50 15.93
CA ALA A 78 5.97 3.33 14.93
C ALA A 78 6.42 2.47 13.74
N MET A 79 7.71 2.48 13.38
CA MET A 79 8.33 1.68 12.32
C MET A 79 7.65 1.82 10.94
N CYS A 80 6.97 2.92 10.66
CA CYS A 80 6.20 3.09 9.42
C CYS A 80 7.10 3.03 8.17
N TYR A 81 8.28 3.64 8.26
CA TYR A 81 9.28 3.66 7.19
C TYR A 81 9.77 2.28 6.76
N THR A 82 9.68 1.27 7.64
CA THR A 82 10.16 -0.09 7.32
C THR A 82 9.31 -0.78 6.26
N CYS A 83 8.02 -0.41 6.17
CA CYS A 83 7.09 -0.93 5.18
C CYS A 83 6.85 0.10 4.06
N HIS A 84 6.68 1.38 4.40
CA HIS A 84 6.35 2.40 3.40
C HIS A 84 7.59 3.10 2.81
N GLY A 85 8.80 2.70 3.21
CA GLY A 85 10.06 3.34 2.83
C GLY A 85 10.30 4.66 3.57
N VAL A 86 11.56 5.09 3.62
CA VAL A 86 11.96 6.38 4.23
C VAL A 86 11.26 7.56 3.54
N GLY A 87 11.11 7.49 2.21
CA GLY A 87 10.38 8.50 1.44
C GLY A 87 8.86 8.36 1.48
N ALA A 88 8.30 7.40 2.24
CA ALA A 88 6.88 7.05 2.23
C ALA A 88 6.33 6.68 0.84
N LYS A 89 7.17 6.12 -0.03
CA LYS A 89 6.86 5.78 -1.42
C LYS A 89 6.34 4.35 -1.61
N GLY A 90 6.11 3.62 -0.52
CA GLY A 90 5.65 2.24 -0.54
C GLY A 90 6.79 1.24 -0.67
N SER A 91 6.42 -0.03 -0.86
CA SER A 91 7.34 -1.18 -0.96
C SER A 91 7.18 -1.90 -2.30
N LEU A 92 7.21 -1.18 -3.42
CA LEU A 92 7.13 -1.81 -4.73
C LEU A 92 8.37 -2.66 -4.98
N LYS A 93 8.19 -3.88 -5.55
CA LYS A 93 9.34 -4.64 -6.06
C LYS A 93 9.96 -3.82 -7.19
N GLY A 94 11.23 -3.45 -7.05
CA GLY A 94 11.92 -2.60 -8.01
C GLY A 94 12.85 -1.62 -7.32
N LYS A 95 13.17 -0.51 -7.99
CA LYS A 95 14.07 0.52 -7.45
C LYS A 95 13.27 1.67 -6.88
N THR A 96 13.61 2.13 -5.68
CA THR A 96 13.18 3.46 -5.22
C THR A 96 13.69 4.54 -6.19
N PRO A 97 13.12 5.76 -6.18
CA PRO A 97 13.61 6.85 -7.04
C PRO A 97 15.09 7.25 -6.84
N ASP A 98 15.68 6.89 -5.69
CA ASP A 98 17.10 7.03 -5.37
C ASP A 98 17.94 5.77 -5.68
N GLY A 99 17.34 4.72 -6.23
CA GLY A 99 18.02 3.56 -6.79
C GLY A 99 18.17 2.36 -5.85
N GLU A 100 17.53 2.38 -4.68
CA GLU A 100 17.52 1.25 -3.73
C GLU A 100 16.66 0.11 -4.27
N GLU A 101 17.25 -1.07 -4.44
CA GLU A 101 16.53 -2.28 -4.83
C GLU A 101 15.67 -2.78 -3.66
N ILE A 102 14.36 -2.75 -3.84
CA ILE A 102 13.37 -3.33 -2.93
C ILE A 102 13.00 -4.72 -3.47
N ASP A 103 13.54 -5.76 -2.84
CA ASP A 103 13.21 -7.16 -3.15
C ASP A 103 11.95 -7.67 -2.42
N ASN A 104 11.40 -6.88 -1.49
CA ASN A 104 10.23 -7.24 -0.71
C ASN A 104 8.98 -6.45 -1.13
N SER A 105 8.27 -6.96 -2.13
CA SER A 105 6.91 -6.51 -2.42
C SER A 105 5.91 -7.03 -1.38
N ILE A 106 5.82 -6.31 -0.27
CA ILE A 106 4.82 -6.57 0.78
C ILE A 106 3.48 -5.87 0.51
N GLY A 107 3.42 -5.03 -0.53
CA GLY A 107 2.19 -4.35 -0.95
C GLY A 107 1.87 -3.08 -0.18
N ALA A 108 2.86 -2.45 0.47
CA ALA A 108 2.64 -1.19 1.15
C ALA A 108 2.46 -0.06 0.12
N PRO A 109 1.33 0.68 0.15
CA PRO A 109 1.07 1.75 -0.81
C PRO A 109 2.02 2.93 -0.62
N ASN A 110 2.20 3.69 -1.71
CA ASN A 110 2.76 5.02 -1.67
C ASN A 110 1.82 5.95 -0.89
N LEU A 111 2.36 6.72 0.06
CA LEU A 111 1.61 7.66 0.90
C LEU A 111 1.83 9.12 0.47
N SER A 112 2.70 9.34 -0.52
CA SER A 112 3.11 10.66 -1.01
C SER A 112 2.44 11.06 -2.33
N ASP A 113 1.63 10.21 -2.92
CA ASP A 113 0.82 10.54 -4.10
C ASP A 113 -0.64 10.86 -3.73
N GLY A 114 -1.45 11.11 -4.75
CA GLY A 114 -2.88 11.39 -4.61
C GLY A 114 -3.79 10.16 -4.68
N ILE A 115 -3.24 8.95 -4.71
CA ILE A 115 -3.99 7.70 -4.97
C ILE A 115 -4.16 6.96 -3.64
N TRP A 116 -5.41 6.70 -3.25
CA TRP A 116 -5.70 6.16 -1.91
C TRP A 116 -6.48 4.86 -2.00
N LEU A 117 -5.86 3.78 -1.50
CA LEU A 117 -6.55 2.49 -1.37
C LEU A 117 -7.67 2.52 -0.33
N TYR A 118 -7.45 3.16 0.82
CA TYR A 118 -8.38 3.17 1.96
C TYR A 118 -8.92 4.57 2.31
N GLY A 119 -8.85 5.52 1.37
CA GLY A 119 -9.28 6.90 1.52
C GLY A 119 -8.21 7.83 2.12
N GLY A 120 -8.10 9.05 1.56
CA GLY A 120 -7.10 10.06 1.93
C GLY A 120 -7.59 11.16 2.88
N THR A 121 -8.81 11.03 3.42
CA THR A 121 -9.34 11.96 4.43
C THR A 121 -8.70 11.71 5.79
N GLU A 122 -8.65 12.73 6.66
CA GLU A 122 -8.15 12.61 8.04
C GLU A 122 -8.69 11.38 8.78
N ASP A 123 -10.02 11.20 8.81
CA ASP A 123 -10.67 10.09 9.50
C ASP A 123 -10.28 8.72 8.93
N ALA A 124 -10.09 8.64 7.62
CA ALA A 124 -9.71 7.42 6.92
C ALA A 124 -8.26 7.03 7.23
N ILE A 125 -7.34 8.01 7.20
CA ILE A 125 -5.93 7.81 7.56
C ILE A 125 -5.82 7.43 9.04
N LYS A 126 -6.52 8.16 9.92
CA LYS A 126 -6.56 7.85 11.35
C LYS A 126 -7.08 6.45 11.62
N THR A 127 -8.18 6.07 10.96
CA THR A 127 -8.73 4.71 11.08
C THR A 127 -7.73 3.65 10.65
N THR A 128 -7.03 3.88 9.53
CA THR A 128 -6.00 2.97 9.01
C THR A 128 -4.86 2.81 10.01
N ILE A 129 -4.29 3.90 10.54
CA ILE A 129 -3.18 3.85 11.50
C ILE A 129 -3.65 3.20 12.82
N SER A 130 -4.81 3.61 13.34
CA SER A 130 -5.29 3.14 14.64
C SER A 130 -5.69 1.66 14.62
N LYS A 131 -6.36 1.20 13.55
CA LYS A 131 -6.99 -0.14 13.51
C LYS A 131 -6.30 -1.13 12.58
N GLY A 132 -5.31 -0.67 11.82
CA GLY A 132 -4.64 -1.49 10.81
C GLY A 132 -5.53 -1.79 9.61
N ARG A 133 -4.98 -2.56 8.67
CA ARG A 133 -5.67 -3.05 7.46
C ARG A 133 -5.28 -4.50 7.18
N ASN A 134 -6.21 -5.24 6.61
CA ASN A 134 -6.04 -6.63 6.24
C ASN A 134 -6.68 -6.85 4.86
N GLY A 135 -5.92 -6.55 3.81
CA GLY A 135 -6.37 -6.65 2.43
C GLY A 135 -6.21 -8.08 1.92
N HIS A 136 -7.22 -8.60 1.23
CA HIS A 136 -7.22 -9.97 0.73
C HIS A 136 -7.58 -10.00 -0.76
N MET A 137 -6.63 -10.45 -1.57
CA MET A 137 -6.85 -10.80 -2.95
C MET A 137 -6.79 -12.33 -3.05
N PRO A 138 -7.90 -13.01 -3.41
CA PRO A 138 -7.98 -14.46 -3.34
C PRO A 138 -7.17 -15.13 -4.45
N VAL A 139 -6.79 -16.38 -4.21
CA VAL A 139 -6.18 -17.27 -5.19
C VAL A 139 -7.17 -17.56 -6.32
N TRP A 140 -6.74 -17.37 -7.58
CA TRP A 140 -7.57 -17.75 -8.74
C TRP A 140 -7.05 -18.94 -9.53
N SER A 141 -5.76 -19.29 -9.45
CA SER A 141 -5.24 -20.45 -10.20
C SER A 141 -5.85 -21.75 -9.70
N SER A 142 -6.32 -22.59 -10.62
CA SER A 142 -6.79 -23.95 -10.34
C SER A 142 -5.71 -24.83 -9.71
N ASP A 143 -4.44 -24.52 -9.95
CA ASP A 143 -3.30 -25.26 -9.37
C ASP A 143 -3.22 -25.07 -7.85
N ASN A 144 -3.79 -23.98 -7.35
CA ASN A 144 -3.76 -23.57 -5.94
C ASN A 144 -5.17 -23.54 -5.30
N GLY A 145 -6.15 -24.24 -5.90
CA GLY A 145 -7.53 -24.32 -5.37
C GLY A 145 -8.48 -23.21 -5.85
N GLY A 146 -8.05 -22.38 -6.79
CA GLY A 146 -8.89 -21.42 -7.50
C GLY A 146 -9.68 -22.05 -8.66
N LYS A 147 -10.17 -21.21 -9.58
CA LYS A 147 -11.11 -21.60 -10.65
C LYS A 147 -10.55 -21.43 -12.06
N LEU A 148 -9.45 -20.70 -12.23
CA LEU A 148 -8.89 -20.36 -13.53
C LEU A 148 -7.72 -21.28 -13.86
N SER A 149 -7.74 -21.87 -15.04
CA SER A 149 -6.58 -22.57 -15.58
C SER A 149 -5.37 -21.63 -15.73
N PRO A 150 -4.13 -22.16 -15.80
CA PRO A 150 -2.94 -21.33 -16.03
C PRO A 150 -3.02 -20.46 -17.29
N VAL A 151 -3.73 -20.93 -18.32
CA VAL A 151 -3.97 -20.17 -19.55
C VAL A 151 -4.95 -19.02 -19.31
N GLU A 152 -6.00 -19.24 -18.53
CA GLU A 152 -6.97 -18.18 -18.18
C GLU A 152 -6.34 -17.12 -17.28
N VAL A 153 -5.51 -17.51 -16.31
CA VAL A 153 -4.72 -16.56 -15.50
C VAL A 153 -3.91 -15.64 -16.40
N LYS A 154 -3.17 -16.18 -17.38
CA LYS A 154 -2.38 -15.38 -18.32
C LYS A 154 -3.24 -14.42 -19.15
N LYS A 155 -4.42 -14.86 -19.60
CA LYS A 155 -5.35 -13.99 -20.34
C LYS A 155 -5.85 -12.83 -19.47
N VAL A 156 -6.21 -13.10 -18.22
CA VAL A 156 -6.65 -12.06 -17.28
C VAL A 156 -5.49 -11.12 -16.96
N ALA A 157 -4.28 -11.63 -16.76
CA ALA A 157 -3.10 -10.80 -16.51
C ALA A 157 -2.82 -9.84 -17.68
N LEU A 158 -2.86 -10.33 -18.92
CA LEU A 158 -2.74 -9.50 -20.12
C LEU A 158 -3.84 -8.43 -20.20
N TYR A 159 -5.08 -8.80 -19.88
CA TYR A 159 -6.19 -7.85 -19.85
C TYR A 159 -5.97 -6.76 -18.80
N VAL A 160 -5.63 -7.14 -17.56
CA VAL A 160 -5.35 -6.18 -16.47
C VAL A 160 -4.18 -5.27 -16.84
N GLN A 161 -3.10 -5.82 -17.39
CA GLN A 161 -1.97 -5.03 -17.88
C GLN A 161 -2.36 -4.09 -19.03
N SER A 162 -3.41 -4.39 -19.81
CA SER A 162 -3.89 -3.48 -20.85
C SER A 162 -4.75 -2.33 -20.33
N LEU A 163 -5.19 -2.39 -19.06
CA LEU A 163 -6.03 -1.36 -18.42
C LEU A 163 -5.18 -0.25 -17.80
N GLY A 164 -4.14 -0.58 -17.06
CA GLY A 164 -3.10 0.36 -16.62
C GLY A 164 -2.06 0.51 -17.73
N GLY A 165 -1.55 1.70 -17.99
CA GLY A 165 -0.81 2.04 -19.22
C GLY A 165 0.61 1.47 -19.29
N GLY A 166 0.79 0.16 -19.09
CA GLY A 166 2.07 -0.50 -18.84
C GLY A 166 3.19 -0.15 -19.85
N MET A 167 4.09 0.73 -19.41
CA MET A 167 5.54 0.75 -19.70
C MET A 167 6.28 1.57 -18.64
#